data_AF-A0A0M3JAH0-F1
#
_entry.id   AF-A0A0M3JAH0-F1
#
_cell.length_a   1.000
_cell.length_b   1.000
_cell.length_c   1.000
_cell.angle_alpha   90.00
_cell.angle_beta   90.00
_cell.angle_gamma   90.00
#
_symmetry.space_group_name_H-M   'P 1'
#
loop_
_entity.id
_entity.type
_entity.pdbx_description
1 polymer ?
#
loop_
_entity_poly.entity_id
_entity_poly.type
_entity_poly.pdbx_seq_one_letter_code
_entity_poly.pdbx_strand_id
1 'polypeptide(L)'
;LTLWQFSNCIFLYGSSTGPFVCKVVGDQVFLANLPWAKVQDSDKAAAEEYMKRYDNCMNVVHQMTPDCLKPPEFCSPSVDKMFNFAGCVVLGNKVFSDMKYLHDLTPDQQTQLNGFIEKQKEYDAAQTKFQTDNANNPE
;
A
#
# COMPACT_ATOMS: atom_id res chain seq x y z
N LEU A 1 -18.25 -30.10 3.24
CA LEU A 1 -18.96 -29.14 2.38
C LEU A 1 -18.04 -27.94 2.15
N THR A 2 -17.42 -27.86 0.98
CA THR A 2 -16.53 -26.79 0.54
C THR A 2 -17.34 -25.82 -0.32
N LEU A 3 -17.72 -24.69 0.27
CA LEU A 3 -18.26 -23.48 -0.37
C LEU A 3 -17.48 -22.37 0.36
N TRP A 4 -16.73 -21.48 -0.27
CA TRP A 4 -17.20 -20.48 -1.23
C TRP A 4 -16.11 -20.11 -2.23
N GLN A 5 -16.41 -20.32 -3.51
CA GLN A 5 -15.77 -19.65 -4.64
C GLN A 5 -16.16 -18.16 -4.60
N PHE A 6 -15.23 -17.25 -4.28
CA PHE A 6 -15.39 -15.81 -4.52
C PHE A 6 -15.23 -15.50 -6.03
N SER A 7 -15.99 -16.19 -6.88
CA SER A 7 -15.66 -16.31 -8.31
C SER A 7 -16.19 -15.21 -9.22
N ASN A 8 -16.72 -14.08 -8.73
CA ASN A 8 -17.22 -12.99 -9.59
C ASN A 8 -17.04 -11.57 -9.03
N CYS A 9 -16.21 -11.37 -7.99
CA CYS A 9 -15.91 -10.00 -7.55
C CYS A 9 -14.88 -9.38 -8.50
N ILE A 10 -15.32 -8.51 -9.40
CA ILE A 10 -14.40 -7.62 -10.12
C ILE A 10 -13.94 -6.58 -9.10
N PHE A 11 -12.72 -6.74 -8.60
CA PHE A 11 -12.06 -5.71 -7.80
C PHE A 11 -11.69 -4.55 -8.73
N LEU A 12 -12.60 -3.58 -8.84
CA LEU A 12 -12.42 -2.40 -9.69
C LEU A 12 -11.36 -1.47 -9.09
N TYR A 13 -11.34 -1.37 -7.75
CA TYR A 13 -10.49 -0.47 -7.01
C TYR A 13 -10.37 -0.88 -5.53
N GLY A 14 -9.26 -0.55 -4.90
CA GLY A 14 -9.21 -0.39 -3.45
C GLY A 14 -7.99 0.39 -2.97
N SER A 15 -8.17 1.12 -1.87
CA SER A 15 -7.10 1.83 -1.19
C SER A 15 -6.62 1.11 0.06
N SER A 16 -5.35 1.29 0.39
CA SER A 16 -4.76 0.85 1.66
C SER A 16 -4.02 2.01 2.31
N THR A 17 -4.00 2.00 3.65
CA THR A 17 -3.22 2.96 4.43
C THR A 17 -2.05 2.25 5.09
N GLY A 18 -0.88 2.88 5.09
CA GLY A 18 0.36 2.38 5.68
C GLY A 18 0.29 2.28 7.22
N PRO A 19 1.38 1.80 7.85
CA PRO A 19 2.72 1.63 7.30
C PRO A 19 2.83 0.42 6.36
N PHE A 20 3.45 0.62 5.19
CA PHE A 20 3.68 -0.46 4.25
C PHE A 20 4.93 -1.27 4.59
N VAL A 21 4.89 -2.57 4.31
CA VAL A 21 6.05 -3.44 4.48
C VAL A 21 7.15 -2.98 3.52
N CYS A 22 8.34 -2.70 4.09
CA CYS A 22 9.54 -2.41 3.33
C CYS A 22 10.50 -3.60 3.41
N LYS A 23 11.03 -4.03 2.27
CA LYS A 23 12.00 -5.13 2.17
C LYS A 23 13.11 -4.75 1.22
N VAL A 24 14.35 -5.09 1.55
CA VAL A 24 15.49 -4.91 0.65
C VAL A 24 15.97 -6.27 0.15
N VAL A 25 16.14 -6.39 -1.17
CA VAL A 25 16.72 -7.58 -1.81
C VAL A 25 17.82 -7.13 -2.76
N GLY A 26 19.07 -7.45 -2.40
CA GLY A 26 20.24 -6.88 -3.08
C GLY A 26 20.21 -5.35 -2.98
N ASP A 27 20.29 -4.67 -4.12
CA ASP A 27 20.25 -3.20 -4.19
C ASP A 27 18.83 -2.65 -4.44
N GLN A 28 17.78 -3.49 -4.41
CA GLN A 28 16.40 -3.08 -4.66
C GLN A 28 15.57 -3.00 -3.38
N VAL A 29 14.98 -1.83 -3.12
CA VAL A 29 13.96 -1.61 -2.10
C VAL A 29 12.59 -1.97 -2.68
N PHE A 30 11.85 -2.77 -1.94
CA PHE A 30 10.45 -3.10 -2.20
C PHE A 30 9.57 -2.49 -1.12
N LEU A 31 8.61 -1.67 -1.51
CA LEU A 31 7.61 -1.09 -0.61
C LEU A 31 6.23 -1.61 -1.03
N ALA A 32 5.49 -2.21 -0.10
CA ALA A 32 4.24 -2.93 -0.43
C ALA A 32 4.42 -3.98 -1.54
N ASN A 33 5.58 -4.66 -1.58
CA ASN A 33 6.01 -5.60 -2.62
C ASN A 33 6.20 -4.99 -4.03
N LEU A 34 6.23 -3.66 -4.16
CA LEU A 34 6.51 -2.96 -5.42
C LEU A 34 7.96 -2.45 -5.45
N PRO A 35 8.65 -2.49 -6.61
CA PRO A 35 10.03 -2.03 -6.72
C PRO A 35 10.14 -0.51 -6.57
N TRP A 36 10.34 -0.04 -5.34
CA TRP A 36 10.22 1.35 -4.95
C TRP A 36 11.41 2.21 -5.39
N ALA A 37 12.62 1.80 -4.99
CA ALA A 37 13.85 2.54 -5.20
C ALA A 37 15.05 1.60 -5.16
N LYS A 38 16.20 2.07 -5.64
CA LYS A 38 17.47 1.39 -5.41
C LYS A 38 18.15 1.94 -4.17
N VAL A 39 18.79 1.05 -3.41
CA VAL A 39 19.62 1.41 -2.27
C VAL A 39 20.86 2.14 -2.79
N GLN A 40 21.18 3.30 -2.22
CA GLN A 40 22.41 4.02 -2.54
C GLN A 40 23.61 3.34 -1.88
N ASP A 41 24.82 3.51 -2.44
CA ASP A 41 26.02 2.88 -1.89
C ASP A 41 26.28 3.28 -0.42
N SER A 42 25.93 4.51 -0.03
CA SER A 42 26.01 4.99 1.35
C SER A 42 25.10 4.24 2.32
N ASP A 43 23.99 3.70 1.81
CA ASP A 43 22.90 3.13 2.62
C ASP A 43 22.97 1.60 2.66
N LYS A 44 23.92 0.98 1.95
CA LYS A 44 24.06 -0.49 1.87
C LYS A 44 24.23 -1.13 3.23
N ALA A 45 25.11 -0.57 4.07
CA ALA A 45 25.30 -1.06 5.44
C ALA A 45 24.02 -0.95 6.29
N ALA A 46 23.30 0.17 6.16
CA ALA A 46 22.03 0.39 6.87
C ALA A 46 20.92 -0.56 6.37
N ALA A 47 20.90 -0.86 5.07
CA ALA A 47 19.97 -1.81 4.47
C ALA A 47 20.23 -3.25 4.93
N GLU A 48 21.49 -3.67 5.02
CA GLU A 48 21.86 -4.98 5.57
C GLU A 48 21.45 -5.10 7.05
N GLU A 49 21.71 -4.07 7.86
CA GLU A 49 21.30 -4.05 9.27
C GLU A 49 19.77 -4.08 9.42
N TYR A 50 19.07 -3.30 8.58
CA TYR A 50 17.62 -3.31 8.53
C TYR A 50 17.06 -4.70 8.22
N MET A 51 17.64 -5.43 7.26
CA MET A 51 17.16 -6.77 6.92
C MET A 51 17.39 -7.80 8.03
N LYS A 52 18.52 -7.70 8.76
CA LYS A 52 18.72 -8.54 9.96
C LYS A 52 17.66 -8.27 11.02
N ARG A 53 17.31 -7.00 11.24
CA ARG A 53 16.25 -6.60 12.16
C ARG A 53 14.88 -7.06 11.67
N TYR A 54 14.60 -6.91 10.38
CA TYR A 54 13.40 -7.40 9.74
C TYR A 54 13.19 -8.90 10.00
N ASP A 55 14.22 -9.72 9.75
CA ASP A 55 14.14 -11.17 9.96
C ASP A 55 13.96 -11.54 11.43
N ASN A 56 14.61 -10.82 12.35
CA ASN A 56 14.40 -11.01 13.78
C ASN A 56 12.97 -10.66 14.21
N CYS A 57 12.46 -9.51 13.77
CA CYS A 57 11.10 -9.06 14.04
C CYS A 57 10.05 -10.04 13.49
N MET A 58 10.26 -10.57 12.29
CA MET A 58 9.30 -11.48 11.64
C MET A 58 9.35 -12.89 12.22
N ASN A 59 10.55 -13.45 12.42
CA ASN A 59 10.73 -14.88 12.67
C ASN A 59 11.02 -15.23 14.14
N VAL A 60 11.44 -14.27 14.95
CA VAL A 60 11.78 -14.50 16.38
C VAL A 60 10.78 -13.80 17.28
N VAL A 61 10.61 -12.49 17.10
CA VAL A 61 9.73 -11.66 17.94
C VAL A 61 8.27 -11.77 17.49
N HIS A 62 8.04 -12.09 16.21
CA HIS A 62 6.73 -12.11 15.55
C HIS A 62 5.96 -10.78 15.68
N GLN A 63 6.69 -9.66 15.56
CA GLN A 63 6.15 -8.30 15.63
C GLN A 63 6.54 -7.49 14.38
N MET A 64 5.57 -7.28 13.50
CA MET A 64 5.72 -6.48 12.27
C MET A 64 5.28 -5.03 12.47
N THR A 65 5.67 -4.43 13.60
CA THR A 65 5.33 -3.03 13.94
C THR A 65 6.46 -2.08 13.55
N PRO A 66 6.18 -0.79 13.33
CA PRO A 66 7.22 0.23 13.12
C PRO A 66 8.24 0.28 14.25
N ASP A 67 7.82 0.04 15.49
CA ASP A 67 8.70 0.05 16.67
C ASP A 67 9.77 -1.05 16.63
N CYS A 68 9.41 -2.23 16.12
CA CYS A 68 10.37 -3.33 15.93
C CYS A 68 11.21 -3.10 14.67
N LEU A 69 10.55 -2.83 13.55
CA LEU A 69 11.20 -2.77 12.24
C LEU A 69 12.11 -1.55 12.09
N LYS A 70 11.75 -0.40 12.69
CA LYS A 70 12.48 0.87 12.56
C LYS A 70 12.94 1.11 11.12
N PRO A 71 12.01 1.26 10.17
CA PRO A 71 12.33 1.37 8.75
C PRO A 71 13.23 2.59 8.49
N PRO A 72 14.30 2.47 7.70
CA PRO A 72 15.13 3.60 7.31
C PRO A 72 14.41 4.58 6.37
N GLU A 73 14.98 5.77 6.19
CA GLU A 73 14.42 6.83 5.32
C GLU A 73 14.19 6.39 3.86
N PHE A 74 15.04 5.50 3.32
CA PHE A 74 14.87 4.97 1.96
C PHE A 74 13.61 4.09 1.79
N CYS A 75 12.99 3.66 2.89
CA CYS A 75 11.67 3.00 2.86
C CYS A 75 10.51 4.00 2.74
N SER A 76 10.80 5.31 2.68
CA SER A 76 9.85 6.41 2.52
C SER A 76 8.67 6.33 3.52
N PRO A 77 8.94 6.51 4.83
CA PRO A 77 7.91 6.41 5.88
C PRO A 77 6.76 7.42 5.72
N SER A 78 6.93 8.46 4.91
CA SER A 78 5.89 9.43 4.56
C SER A 78 4.84 8.90 3.58
N VAL A 79 5.09 7.78 2.91
CA VAL A 79 4.12 7.16 1.99
C VAL A 79 3.15 6.30 2.79
N ASP A 80 1.96 6.84 3.02
CA ASP A 80 0.92 6.21 3.82
C ASP A 80 -0.30 5.78 3.00
N LYS A 81 -0.38 6.10 1.70
CA LYS A 81 -1.50 5.70 0.83
C LYS A 81 -1.04 4.92 -0.39
N MET A 82 -1.80 3.87 -0.67
CA MET A 82 -1.70 3.06 -1.88
C MET A 82 -3.08 2.91 -2.50
N PHE A 83 -3.18 3.11 -3.80
CA PHE A 83 -4.40 2.96 -4.58
C PHE A 83 -4.20 1.85 -5.61
N ASN A 84 -5.00 0.79 -5.52
CA ASN A 84 -5.00 -0.30 -6.48
C ASN A 84 -6.18 -0.09 -7.41
N PHE A 85 -5.90 0.10 -8.68
CA PHE A 85 -6.87 0.12 -9.77
C PHE A 85 -6.71 -1.16 -10.59
N ALA A 86 -7.72 -1.52 -11.38
CA ALA A 86 -7.60 -2.63 -12.32
C ALA A 86 -6.39 -2.43 -13.26
N GLY A 87 -5.34 -3.24 -13.09
CA GLY A 87 -4.11 -3.20 -13.91
C GLY A 87 -3.05 -2.16 -13.50
N CYS A 88 -3.30 -1.36 -12.45
CA CYS A 88 -2.40 -0.28 -12.06
C CYS A 88 -2.38 -0.08 -10.54
N VAL A 89 -1.22 0.20 -9.96
CA VAL A 89 -1.08 0.58 -8.56
C VAL A 89 -0.41 1.93 -8.46
N VAL A 90 -0.95 2.82 -7.63
CA VAL A 90 -0.35 4.10 -7.29
C VAL A 90 0.10 4.04 -5.84
N LEU A 91 1.40 4.22 -5.59
CA LEU A 91 1.98 4.25 -4.25
C LEU A 91 2.77 5.55 -4.10
N GLY A 92 2.35 6.41 -3.17
CA GLY A 92 2.87 7.78 -3.08
C GLY A 92 2.64 8.53 -4.40
N ASN A 93 3.72 8.93 -5.07
CA ASN A 93 3.68 9.57 -6.39
C ASN A 93 4.02 8.63 -7.56
N LYS A 94 4.22 7.33 -7.31
CA LYS A 94 4.71 6.38 -8.32
C LYS A 94 3.58 5.52 -8.86
N VAL A 95 3.58 5.34 -10.18
CA VAL A 95 2.64 4.48 -10.90
C VAL A 95 3.33 3.18 -11.25
N PHE A 96 2.66 2.07 -10.95
CA PHE A 96 3.11 0.72 -11.22
C PHE A 96 2.08 -0.02 -12.07
N SER A 97 2.55 -0.80 -13.04
CA SER A 97 1.72 -1.73 -13.82
C SER A 97 2.47 -3.04 -13.97
N ASP A 98 1.76 -4.18 -13.89
CA ASP A 98 2.37 -5.52 -13.87
C ASP A 98 3.54 -5.65 -12.88
N MET A 99 3.38 -5.04 -11.69
CA MET A 99 4.39 -5.01 -10.61
C MET A 99 5.71 -4.30 -10.98
N LYS A 100 5.71 -3.45 -12.02
CA LYS A 100 6.88 -2.68 -12.47
C LYS A 100 6.60 -1.19 -12.37
N TYR A 101 7.62 -0.42 -11.99
CA TYR A 101 7.56 1.03 -12.06
C TYR A 101 7.36 1.48 -13.51
N LEU A 102 6.38 2.36 -13.73
CA LEU A 102 6.06 2.92 -15.03
C LEU A 102 6.56 4.37 -15.13
N HIS A 103 6.03 5.25 -14.30
CA HIS A 103 6.41 6.66 -14.19
C HIS A 103 5.90 7.26 -12.86
N ASP A 104 6.34 8.48 -12.53
CA ASP A 104 5.73 9.27 -11.47
C ASP A 104 4.44 9.95 -11.98
N LEU A 105 3.44 10.21 -11.13
CA LEU A 105 2.22 10.90 -11.55
C LEU A 105 2.58 12.29 -12.08
N THR A 106 1.96 12.67 -13.20
CA THR A 106 1.96 14.05 -13.66
C THR A 106 1.06 14.93 -12.77
N PRO A 107 1.21 16.27 -12.78
CA PRO A 107 0.32 17.16 -12.04
C PRO A 107 -1.16 16.97 -12.38
N ASP A 108 -1.48 16.68 -13.65
CA ASP A 108 -2.84 16.39 -14.08
C ASP A 108 -3.35 15.06 -13.50
N GLN A 109 -2.51 14.01 -13.49
CA GLN A 109 -2.86 12.72 -12.89
C GLN A 109 -3.03 12.82 -11.36
N GLN A 110 -2.22 13.62 -10.68
CA GLN A 110 -2.41 13.91 -9.25
C GLN A 110 -3.75 14.61 -9.01
N THR A 111 -4.10 15.58 -9.87
CA THR A 111 -5.39 16.28 -9.80
C THR A 111 -6.56 15.32 -9.99
N GLN A 112 -6.47 14.41 -10.97
CA GLN A 112 -7.48 13.37 -11.20
C GLN A 112 -7.59 12.41 -10.02
N LEU A 113 -6.46 11.98 -9.45
CA LEU A 113 -6.44 11.10 -8.28
C LEU A 113 -7.09 11.78 -7.08
N ASN A 114 -6.79 13.06 -6.83
CA ASN A 114 -7.41 13.83 -5.75
C ASN A 114 -8.92 13.96 -5.94
N GLY A 115 -9.38 14.28 -7.16
CA GLY A 115 -10.80 14.34 -7.47
C GLY A 115 -11.51 12.99 -7.31
N PHE A 116 -10.83 11.88 -7.62
CA PHE A 116 -11.32 10.53 -7.34
C PHE A 116 -11.46 10.27 -5.83
N ILE A 117 -10.44 10.63 -5.04
CA ILE A 117 -10.44 10.48 -3.57
C ILE A 117 -11.60 11.26 -2.94
N GLU A 118 -11.89 12.47 -3.42
CA GLU A 118 -13.02 13.28 -2.94
C GLU A 118 -14.36 12.61 -3.24
N LYS A 119 -14.59 12.18 -4.47
CA LYS A 119 -15.81 11.45 -4.86
C LYS A 119 -15.99 10.14 -4.10
N GLN A 120 -14.89 9.44 -3.80
CA GLN A 120 -14.94 8.22 -3.00
C GLN A 120 -15.44 8.52 -1.59
N LYS A 121 -14.98 9.60 -0.95
CA LYS A 121 -15.47 10.01 0.38
C LYS A 121 -16.96 10.31 0.38
N GLU A 122 -17.47 10.98 -0.65
CA GLU A 122 -18.90 11.25 -0.80
C GLU A 122 -19.70 9.96 -0.94
N TYR A 123 -19.22 9.03 -1.78
CA TYR A 123 -19.83 7.72 -1.96
C TYR A 123 -19.85 6.88 -0.66
N ASP A 124 -18.72 6.81 0.05
CA ASP A 124 -18.60 6.07 1.30
C ASP A 124 -19.52 6.63 2.40
N ALA A 125 -19.65 7.95 2.47
CA ALA A 125 -20.58 8.61 3.38
C ALA A 125 -22.05 8.30 3.03
N ALA A 126 -22.41 8.33 1.75
CA ALA A 126 -23.75 7.98 1.29
C ALA A 126 -24.09 6.50 1.55
N GLN A 127 -23.14 5.60 1.29
CA GLN A 127 -23.26 4.17 1.61
C GLN A 127 -23.45 3.94 3.11
N THR A 128 -22.62 4.56 3.95
CA THR A 128 -22.71 4.42 5.41
C THR A 128 -24.05 4.94 5.91
N LYS A 129 -24.52 6.09 5.40
CA LYS A 129 -25.84 6.63 5.73
C LYS A 129 -26.94 5.64 5.35
N PHE A 130 -26.94 5.14 4.13
CA PHE A 130 -27.93 4.15 3.67
C PHE A 130 -27.92 2.88 4.54
N GLN A 131 -26.73 2.36 4.88
CA GLN A 131 -26.60 1.19 5.75
C GLN A 131 -27.14 1.48 7.16
N THR A 132 -26.87 2.66 7.71
CA THR A 132 -27.34 3.06 9.04
C THR A 132 -28.86 3.25 9.07
N ASP A 133 -29.43 3.86 8.03
CA ASP A 133 -30.87 4.09 7.92
C ASP A 133 -31.64 2.75 7.84
N ASN A 134 -31.07 1.75 7.16
CA ASN A 134 -31.69 0.43 7.02
C ASN A 134 -31.37 -0.54 8.17
N ALA A 135 -30.24 -0.40 8.86
CA ALA A 135 -29.91 -1.21 10.05
C ALA A 135 -30.85 -0.90 11.23
N ASN A 136 -31.42 0.30 11.27
CA ASN A 136 -32.40 0.72 12.28
C ASN A 136 -33.86 0.40 11.90
N ASN A 137 -34.09 -0.30 10.78
CA ASN A 137 -35.39 -0.81 10.38
C ASN A 137 -35.29 -2.29 9.98
N PRO A 138 -35.13 -3.20 10.95
CA PRO A 138 -35.20 -4.62 10.70
C PRO A 138 -36.67 -4.96 10.41
N GLU A 139 -37.03 -5.18 9.15
CA GLU A 139 -38.25 -5.95 8.85
C GLU A 139 -38.16 -7.35 9.49
#